data_AF-A0A0L7R2C1-F1
#
_entry.id   AF-A0A0L7R2C1-F1
#
_cell.length_a   1.000
_cell.length_b   1.000
_cell.length_c   1.000
_cell.angle_alpha   90.00
_cell.angle_beta   90.00
_cell.angle_gamma   90.00
#
_symmetry.space_group_name_H-M   'P 1'
#
loop_
_entity.id
_entity.type
_entity.pdbx_description
1 polymer ?
#
loop_
_entity_poly.entity_id
_entity_poly.type
_entity_poly.pdbx_seq_one_letter_code
_entity_poly.pdbx_strand_id
1 'polypeptide(L)' 'MEAVKKARERFRKYPVVIAQCHESGSKYAACVLAKSNLKKNDCESEFKEFKACLTKVAAKNNIKL' A
#
# COMPACT_ATOMS: atom_id res chain seq x y z
N MET A 1 25.78 10.78 5.19
CA MET A 1 24.56 11.10 4.40
C MET A 1 24.08 9.96 3.48
N GLU A 2 24.65 8.74 3.53
CA GLU A 2 24.24 7.62 2.66
C GLU A 2 22.86 7.03 2.99
N ALA A 3 22.46 7.06 4.26
CA ALA A 3 21.13 6.60 4.69
C ALA A 3 19.99 7.42 4.05
N VAL A 4 20.20 8.73 3.90
CA VAL A 4 19.22 9.65 3.30
C VAL A 4 19.09 9.42 1.80
N LYS A 5 20.19 9.15 1.09
CA LYS A 5 20.17 8.77 -0.34
C LYS A 5 19.41 7.46 -0.56
N LYS A 6 19.73 6.41 0.22
CA LYS A 6 19.02 5.12 0.16
C LYS A 6 17.53 5.25 0.49
N ALA A 7 17.16 6.08 1.46
CA ALA A 7 15.76 6.37 1.76
C ALA A 7 15.06 7.08 0.59
N ARG A 8 15.70 8.08 -0.03
CA ARG A 8 15.17 8.78 -1.20
C ARG A 8 14.91 7.86 -2.39
N GLU A 9 15.83 6.93 -2.67
CA GLU A 9 15.64 5.94 -3.73
C GLU A 9 14.49 4.96 -3.44
N ARG A 10 14.29 4.57 -2.18
CA ARG A 10 13.12 3.77 -1.76
C ARG A 10 11.82 4.54 -1.92
N PHE A 11 11.79 5.82 -1.49
CA PHE A 11 10.62 6.68 -1.64
C PHE A 11 10.26 6.93 -3.10
N ARG A 12 11.24 6.98 -4.02
CA ARG A 12 10.95 7.09 -5.46
C ARG A 12 10.28 5.85 -6.05
N LYS A 13 10.49 4.68 -5.46
CA LYS A 13 9.87 3.42 -5.90
C LYS A 13 8.50 3.18 -5.26
N TYR A 14 8.19 3.87 -4.16
CA TYR A 14 6.90 3.79 -3.46
C TYR A 14 5.68 4.13 -4.34
N PRO A 15 5.70 5.20 -5.16
CA PRO A 15 4.62 5.51 -6.09
C PRO A 15 4.37 4.38 -7.09
N VAL A 16 5.42 3.70 -7.57
CA VAL A 16 5.31 2.56 -8.48
C VAL A 16 4.66 1.37 -7.78
N VAL A 17 4.99 1.15 -6.51
CA VAL A 17 4.40 0.10 -5.69
C VAL A 17 2.91 0.34 -5.43
N ILE A 18 2.57 1.59 -5.09
CA ILE A 18 1.17 1.99 -4.88
C ILE A 18 0.39 1.94 -6.19
N ALA A 19 0.99 2.35 -7.31
CA ALA A 19 0.35 2.30 -8.63
C ALA A 19 0.04 0.85 -9.07
N GLN A 20 0.92 -0.11 -8.81
CA GLN A 20 0.64 -1.53 -9.10
C GLN A 20 -0.48 -2.09 -8.24
N CYS A 21 -0.68 -1.55 -7.03
CA CYS A 21 -1.75 -1.95 -6.12
C CYS A 21 -2.93 -0.98 -6.12
N HIS A 22 -3.03 -0.11 -7.13
CA HIS A 22 -4.07 0.91 -7.22
C HIS A 22 -5.48 0.31 -7.23
N GLU A 23 -5.67 -0.84 -7.88
CA GLU A 23 -6.97 -1.51 -7.95
C GLU A 23 -7.43 -2.01 -6.57
N SER A 24 -6.56 -2.71 -5.84
CA SER A 24 -6.84 -3.18 -4.47
C SER A 24 -6.99 -2.00 -3.49
N GLY A 25 -6.18 -0.95 -3.66
CA GLY A 25 -6.26 0.27 -2.87
C GLY A 25 -7.55 1.06 -3.11
N SER A 26 -8.03 1.10 -4.36
CA SER A 26 -9.30 1.74 -4.72
C SER A 26 -10.50 0.99 -4.13
N LYS A 27 -10.46 -0.35 -4.09
CA LYS A 27 -11.51 -1.16 -3.41
C LYS A 27 -11.54 -0.89 -1.91
N TYR A 28 -10.38 -0.86 -1.26
CA TYR A 28 -10.28 -0.49 0.15
C TYR A 28 -10.78 0.94 0.41
N ALA A 29 -10.37 1.90 -0.42
CA ALA A 29 -10.84 3.28 -0.33
C ALA A 29 -12.36 3.40 -0.55
N ALA A 30 -12.93 2.67 -1.51
CA ALA A 30 -14.37 2.65 -1.74
C ALA A 30 -15.13 2.11 -0.52
N CYS A 31 -14.65 1.03 0.10
CA CYS A 31 -15.25 0.50 1.33
C CYS A 31 -15.16 1.51 2.49
N VAL A 32 -14.00 2.17 2.64
CA VAL A 32 -13.79 3.17 3.69
C VAL A 32 -14.67 4.40 3.47
N LEU A 33 -14.80 4.88 2.23
CA LEU A 33 -15.63 6.03 1.88
C LEU A 33 -17.13 5.72 1.96
N ALA A 34 -17.53 4.48 1.68
CA ALA A 34 -18.92 4.03 1.79
C ALA A 34 -19.40 3.92 3.26
N LYS A 35 -18.49 3.80 4.23
CA LYS A 35 -18.83 3.65 5.65
C LYS A 35 -18.50 4.91 6.44
N SER A 36 -19.53 5.63 6.88
CA SER A 36 -19.38 6.81 7.77
C SER A 36 -19.00 6.47 9.22
N ASN A 37 -19.18 5.22 9.67
CA ASN A 37 -18.81 4.72 11.00
C ASN A 37 -17.76 3.61 10.87
N LEU A 38 -16.51 4.00 10.60
CA LEU A 38 -15.41 3.06 10.43
C LEU A 38 -15.04 2.43 11.78
N LYS A 39 -15.41 1.17 12.00
CA LYS A 39 -14.83 0.37 13.08
C LYS A 39 -13.61 -0.38 12.55
N LYS A 40 -12.70 -0.68 13.46
CA LYS A 40 -11.54 -1.53 13.18
C LYS A 40 -12.06 -2.88 12.65
N ASN A 41 -11.63 -3.26 11.44
CA ASN A 41 -12.01 -4.46 10.67
C ASN A 41 -13.20 -4.35 9.71
N ASP A 42 -13.84 -3.20 9.54
CA ASP A 42 -14.98 -3.06 8.62
C ASP A 42 -14.65 -3.32 7.13
N CYS A 43 -13.38 -3.13 6.74
CA CYS A 43 -12.85 -3.38 5.40
C CYS A 43 -11.60 -4.30 5.48
N GLU A 44 -11.61 -5.27 6.41
CA GLU A 44 -10.45 -6.13 6.66
C GLU A 44 -10.07 -6.99 5.45
N SER A 45 -11.05 -7.46 4.69
CA SER A 45 -10.83 -8.29 3.50
C SER A 45 -10.09 -7.51 2.41
N GLU A 46 -10.58 -6.32 2.07
CA GLU A 46 -9.97 -5.42 1.09
C GLU A 46 -8.61 -4.91 1.58
N PHE A 47 -8.46 -4.67 2.89
CA PHE A 47 -7.18 -4.32 3.49
C PHE A 47 -6.17 -5.47 3.39
N LYS A 48 -6.60 -6.72 3.62
CA LYS A 48 -5.74 -7.91 3.47
C LYS A 48 -5.27 -8.07 2.03
N GLU A 49 -6.15 -7.87 1.05
CA GLU A 49 -5.79 -7.90 -0.37
C GLU A 49 -4.81 -6.77 -0.73
N PHE A 50 -5.09 -5.54 -0.29
CA PHE A 50 -4.21 -4.40 -0.51
C PHE A 50 -2.84 -4.61 0.14
N LYS A 51 -2.81 -5.08 1.39
CA LYS A 51 -1.59 -5.43 2.11
C LYS A 51 -0.82 -6.54 1.39
N ALA A 52 -1.49 -7.61 0.96
CA ALA A 52 -0.85 -8.69 0.22
C ALA A 52 -0.22 -8.19 -1.09
N CYS A 53 -0.90 -7.30 -1.81
CA CYS A 53 -0.36 -6.65 -3.00
C CYS A 53 0.88 -5.81 -2.64
N LEU A 54 0.80 -4.95 -1.62
CA LEU A 54 1.93 -4.13 -1.18
C LEU A 54 3.14 -4.99 -0.80
N THR A 55 2.97 -6.06 -0.04
CA THR A 55 4.08 -6.94 0.36
C THR A 55 4.69 -7.65 -0.85
N LYS A 56 3.86 -8.14 -1.80
CA LYS A 56 4.34 -8.78 -3.04
C LYS A 56 5.14 -7.81 -3.90
N VAL A 57 4.64 -6.60 -4.07
CA VAL A 57 5.26 -5.58 -4.92
C VAL A 57 6.51 -5.01 -4.26
N ALA A 58 6.51 -4.84 -2.94
CA ALA A 58 7.70 -4.44 -2.19
C ALA A 58 8.80 -5.51 -2.25
N ALA A 59 8.45 -6.79 -2.13
CA ALA A 59 9.38 -7.89 -2.35
C ALA A 59 9.95 -7.88 -3.78
N LYS A 60 9.10 -7.70 -4.80
CA LYS A 60 9.55 -7.58 -6.21
C LYS A 60 10.49 -6.40 -6.44
N ASN A 61 10.24 -5.26 -5.79
CA ASN A 61 11.02 -4.03 -5.98
C ASN A 61 12.21 -3.88 -5.01
N ASN A 62 12.49 -4.89 -4.17
CA ASN A 62 13.50 -4.84 -3.12
C ASN A 62 13.33 -3.64 -2.17
N ILE A 63 12.09 -3.27 -1.90
CA ILE A 63 11.75 -2.21 -0.95
C ILE A 63 11.43 -2.88 0.37
N LYS A 64 12.19 -2.54 1.42
CA LYS A 64 11.76 -2.83 2.80
C LYS A 64 10.66 -1.84 3.16
N LEU A 65 9.42 -2.34 3.19
CA LEU A 65 8.23 -1.68 3.72
C LEU A 65 8.29 -1.64 5.25
#